data_AF-A0A9W7D4P9-F1
#
_entry.id   AF-A0A9W7D4P9-F1
#
_cell.length_a   1.000
_cell.length_b   1.000
_cell.length_c   1.000
_cell.angle_alpha   90.00
_cell.angle_beta   90.00
_cell.angle_gamma   90.00
#
_symmetry.space_group_name_H-M   'P 1'
#
loop_
_entity.id
_entity.type
_entity.pdbx_description
1 polymer ?
#
loop_
_entity_poly.entity_id
_entity_poly.type
_entity_poly.pdbx_seq_one_letter_code
_entity_poly.pdbx_strand_id
1 'polypeptide(L)'
;MTMKHELYMKEQEAMEKKLSETIAENLQRQKSKKEGHYLKLQQDVEDGKALAKELHEKLELQQQSKARQFSRMHEEWTAEVYHKLNDPILNKVQAMDGRQRSAEKAEAYQKFLDITNKKGGLFRDIIIESEYNPLSDAKFLSHRTKVDDPVKRVIRRREEEDTIARDGANMSSEDGGDRPELNAQYVGRADNLDVKLWSKGVYESTPYGYFHKMMNSTASSEGSKTYASRVKLDHYNIEQGPEILRKEQPRGKRTNFDGHKLPKTTIQLT
;
A
#
# COMPACT_ATOMS: atom_id res chain seq x y z
N MET A 1 -35.39 -66.45 65.30
CA MET A 1 -35.97 -65.77 64.11
C MET A 1 -35.89 -64.25 64.23
N THR A 2 -36.06 -63.68 65.43
CA THR A 2 -36.00 -62.22 65.70
C THR A 2 -34.63 -61.57 65.44
N MET A 3 -33.53 -62.17 65.89
CA MET A 3 -32.18 -61.58 65.70
C MET A 3 -31.72 -61.49 64.24
N LYS A 4 -32.20 -62.38 63.35
CA LYS A 4 -31.88 -62.30 61.92
C LYS A 4 -32.60 -61.13 61.24
N HIS A 5 -33.81 -60.80 61.71
CA HIS A 5 -34.58 -59.68 61.20
C HIS A 5 -33.99 -58.34 61.67
N GLU A 6 -33.57 -58.24 62.94
CA GLU A 6 -32.90 -57.05 63.47
C GLU A 6 -31.57 -56.75 62.77
N LEU A 7 -30.77 -57.79 62.48
CA LEU A 7 -29.53 -57.65 61.72
C LEU A 7 -29.79 -57.16 60.28
N TYR A 8 -30.83 -57.69 59.63
CA TYR A 8 -31.24 -57.29 58.29
C TYR A 8 -31.73 -55.83 58.24
N MET A 9 -32.54 -55.40 59.21
CA MET A 9 -33.00 -54.01 59.31
C MET A 9 -31.83 -53.05 59.54
N LYS A 10 -30.88 -53.41 60.40
CA LYS A 10 -29.66 -52.63 60.65
C LYS A 10 -28.74 -52.54 59.41
N GLU A 11 -28.70 -53.60 58.60
CA GLU A 11 -27.96 -53.63 57.33
C GLU A 11 -28.64 -52.76 56.25
N GLN A 12 -29.97 -52.75 56.19
CA GLN A 12 -30.73 -51.83 55.33
C GLN A 12 -30.52 -50.36 55.73
N GLU A 13 -30.63 -50.03 57.01
CA GLU A 13 -30.38 -48.68 57.50
C GLU A 13 -28.95 -48.21 57.21
N ALA A 14 -27.96 -49.11 57.34
CA ALA A 14 -26.57 -48.82 56.99
C ALA A 14 -26.37 -48.61 55.48
N MET A 15 -27.08 -49.36 54.63
CA MET A 15 -27.07 -49.15 53.19
C MET A 15 -27.74 -47.84 52.77
N GLU A 16 -28.90 -47.52 53.35
CA GLU A 16 -29.61 -46.26 53.08
C GLU A 16 -28.80 -45.04 53.53
N LYS A 17 -28.13 -45.14 54.68
CA LYS A 17 -27.22 -44.09 55.15
C LYS A 17 -26.03 -43.91 54.20
N LYS A 18 -25.38 -44.97 53.77
CA LYS A 18 -24.29 -44.89 52.77
C LYS A 18 -24.78 -44.33 51.43
N LEU A 19 -25.98 -44.69 51.00
CA LEU A 19 -26.58 -44.19 49.76
C LEU A 19 -26.86 -42.68 49.86
N SER A 20 -27.48 -42.23 50.96
CA SER A 20 -27.75 -40.81 51.19
C SER A 20 -26.47 -39.97 51.30
N GLU A 21 -25.42 -40.47 51.97
CA GLU A 21 -24.09 -39.84 52.03
C GLU A 21 -23.47 -39.73 50.64
N THR A 22 -23.56 -40.79 49.81
CA THR A 22 -23.04 -40.79 48.45
C THR A 22 -23.80 -39.83 47.53
N ILE A 23 -25.13 -39.73 47.69
CA ILE A 23 -25.96 -38.77 46.95
C ILE A 23 -25.60 -37.34 47.35
N ALA A 24 -25.44 -37.06 48.65
CA ALA A 24 -25.05 -35.74 49.15
C ALA A 24 -23.66 -35.33 48.65
N GLU A 25 -22.69 -36.25 48.66
CA GLU A 25 -21.34 -35.98 48.13
C GLU A 25 -21.36 -35.72 46.63
N ASN A 26 -22.11 -36.51 45.85
CA ASN A 26 -22.25 -36.29 44.42
C ASN A 26 -22.94 -34.96 44.10
N LEU A 27 -23.96 -34.57 44.87
CA LEU A 27 -24.64 -33.28 44.71
C LEU A 27 -23.68 -32.12 45.02
N GLN A 28 -22.88 -32.23 46.07
CA GLN A 28 -21.88 -31.23 46.42
C GLN A 28 -20.79 -31.13 45.34
N ARG A 29 -20.29 -32.26 44.83
CA ARG A 29 -19.34 -32.28 43.72
C ARG A 29 -19.91 -31.64 42.46
N GLN A 30 -21.17 -31.88 42.12
CA GLN A 30 -21.83 -31.23 40.99
C GLN A 30 -21.97 -29.72 41.22
N LYS A 31 -22.33 -29.29 42.42
CA LYS A 31 -22.44 -27.87 42.79
C LYS A 31 -21.10 -27.16 42.64
N SER A 32 -20.03 -27.71 43.22
CA SER A 32 -18.68 -27.13 43.10
C SER A 32 -18.17 -27.08 41.67
N LYS A 33 -18.48 -28.10 40.83
CA LYS A 33 -18.15 -28.07 39.40
C LYS A 33 -18.90 -26.94 38.66
N LYS A 34 -20.19 -26.76 38.94
CA LYS A 34 -21.00 -25.69 38.35
C LYS A 34 -20.54 -24.31 38.80
N GLU A 35 -20.22 -24.14 40.08
CA GLU A 35 -19.67 -22.89 40.63
C GLU A 35 -18.30 -22.57 40.02
N GLY A 36 -17.40 -23.55 39.90
CA GLY A 36 -16.12 -23.36 39.23
C GLY A 36 -16.27 -22.96 37.76
N HIS A 37 -17.19 -23.58 37.03
CA HIS A 37 -17.51 -23.19 35.65
C HIS A 37 -18.10 -21.77 35.58
N TYR A 38 -18.99 -21.42 36.51
CA TYR A 38 -19.58 -20.08 36.59
C TYR A 38 -18.52 -19.00 36.82
N LEU A 39 -17.60 -19.22 37.77
CA LEU A 39 -16.50 -18.29 38.05
C LEU A 39 -15.59 -18.11 36.84
N LYS A 40 -15.28 -19.20 36.12
CA LYS A 40 -14.50 -19.12 34.88
C LYS A 40 -15.21 -18.29 33.81
N LEU A 41 -16.50 -18.56 33.58
CA LEU A 41 -17.28 -17.82 32.59
C LEU A 41 -17.41 -16.34 32.98
N GLN A 42 -17.53 -16.04 34.27
CA GLN A 42 -17.55 -14.67 34.78
C GLN A 42 -16.22 -13.96 34.50
N GLN A 43 -15.08 -14.63 34.72
CA GLN A 43 -13.78 -14.08 34.39
C GLN A 43 -13.63 -13.83 32.89
N ASP A 44 -14.02 -14.79 32.04
CA ASP A 44 -13.97 -14.63 30.58
C ASP A 44 -14.81 -13.42 30.11
N VAL A 45 -15.95 -13.16 30.77
CA VAL A 45 -16.79 -11.97 30.49
C VAL A 45 -16.10 -10.67 30.91
N GLU A 46 -15.45 -10.62 32.07
CA GLU A 46 -14.73 -9.42 32.51
C GLU A 46 -13.50 -9.15 31.64
N ASP A 47 -12.74 -10.19 31.28
CA ASP A 47 -11.62 -10.08 30.34
C ASP A 47 -12.10 -9.61 28.95
N GLY A 48 -13.24 -10.12 28.49
CA GLY A 48 -13.89 -9.66 27.26
C GLY A 48 -14.29 -8.18 27.30
N LYS A 49 -14.80 -7.69 28.44
CA LYS A 49 -15.10 -6.26 28.64
C LYS A 49 -13.84 -5.40 28.63
N ALA A 50 -12.76 -5.87 29.26
CA ALA A 50 -11.48 -5.16 29.26
C ALA A 50 -10.91 -5.05 27.85
N LEU A 51 -10.90 -6.15 27.09
CA LEU A 51 -10.46 -6.17 25.69
C LEU A 51 -11.32 -5.25 24.82
N ALA A 52 -12.65 -5.25 24.99
CA ALA A 52 -13.54 -4.39 24.23
C ALA A 52 -13.25 -2.89 24.48
N LYS A 53 -12.93 -2.51 25.71
CA LYS A 53 -12.52 -1.13 26.05
C LYS A 53 -11.20 -0.76 25.37
N GLU A 54 -10.20 -1.63 25.43
CA GLU A 54 -8.91 -1.41 24.78
C GLU A 54 -9.04 -1.26 23.26
N LEU A 55 -9.87 -2.11 22.63
CA LEU A 55 -10.15 -2.03 21.19
C LEU A 55 -10.85 -0.72 20.83
N HIS A 56 -11.79 -0.26 21.67
CA HIS A 56 -12.46 1.01 21.46
C HIS A 56 -11.49 2.19 21.52
N GLU A 57 -10.62 2.23 22.53
CA GLU A 57 -9.59 3.26 22.66
C GLU A 57 -8.63 3.26 21.47
N LYS A 58 -8.14 2.08 21.05
CA LYS A 58 -7.29 1.95 19.85
C LYS A 58 -7.98 2.46 18.59
N LEU A 59 -9.26 2.15 18.43
CA LEU A 59 -10.05 2.61 17.30
C LEU A 59 -10.24 4.12 17.31
N GLU A 60 -10.51 4.71 18.48
CA GLU A 60 -10.62 6.15 18.66
C GLU A 60 -9.30 6.86 18.33
N LEU A 61 -8.18 6.37 18.86
CA LEU A 61 -6.85 6.90 18.55
C LEU A 61 -6.54 6.83 17.05
N GLN A 62 -6.92 5.73 16.39
CA GLN A 62 -6.75 5.59 14.95
C GLN A 62 -7.61 6.60 14.17
N GLN A 63 -8.84 6.83 14.59
CA GLN A 63 -9.73 7.83 13.99
C GLN A 63 -9.18 9.25 14.18
N GLN A 64 -8.73 9.59 15.39
CA GLN A 64 -8.11 10.88 15.68
C GLN A 64 -6.84 11.09 14.85
N SER A 65 -5.99 10.07 14.72
CA SER A 65 -4.78 10.13 13.89
C SER A 65 -5.12 10.37 12.41
N LYS A 66 -6.14 9.67 11.88
CA LYS A 66 -6.60 9.89 10.50
C LYS A 66 -7.14 11.31 10.32
N ALA A 67 -7.97 11.79 11.24
CA ALA A 67 -8.52 13.15 11.18
C ALA A 67 -7.41 14.22 11.18
N ARG A 68 -6.39 14.07 12.03
CA ARG A 68 -5.22 14.96 12.04
C ARG A 68 -4.44 14.91 10.72
N GLN A 69 -4.23 13.71 10.17
CA GLN A 69 -3.57 13.55 8.87
C GLN A 69 -4.36 14.23 7.74
N PHE A 70 -5.69 14.09 7.73
CA PHE A 70 -6.54 14.77 6.75
C PHE A 70 -6.53 16.28 6.93
N SER A 71 -6.59 16.80 8.17
CA SER A 71 -6.50 18.25 8.43
C SER A 71 -5.18 18.81 7.91
N ARG A 72 -4.05 18.17 8.24
CA ARG A 72 -2.73 18.59 7.77
C ARG A 72 -2.63 18.55 6.24
N MET A 73 -3.11 17.47 5.62
CA MET A 73 -3.12 17.35 4.16
C MET A 73 -4.00 18.41 3.51
N HIS A 74 -5.13 18.76 4.12
CA HIS A 74 -5.99 19.84 3.65
C HIS A 74 -5.28 21.19 3.75
N GLU A 75 -4.65 21.52 4.88
CA GLU A 75 -3.86 22.75 5.05
C GLU A 75 -2.71 22.85 4.05
N GLU A 76 -1.93 21.76 3.88
CA GLU A 76 -0.88 21.65 2.86
C GLU A 76 -1.45 21.90 1.46
N TRP A 77 -2.56 21.24 1.11
CA TRP A 77 -3.19 21.40 -0.20
C TRP A 77 -3.72 22.82 -0.40
N THR A 78 -4.34 23.43 0.61
CA THR A 78 -4.83 24.81 0.53
C THR A 78 -3.67 25.77 0.26
N ALA A 79 -2.56 25.64 1.00
CA ALA A 79 -1.39 26.49 0.83
C ALA A 79 -0.66 26.26 -0.51
N GLU A 80 -0.42 25.00 -0.87
CA GLU A 80 0.48 24.66 -1.96
C GLU A 80 -0.21 24.55 -3.32
N VAL A 81 -1.53 24.28 -3.35
CA VAL A 81 -2.32 24.10 -4.56
C VAL A 81 -3.32 25.25 -4.71
N TYR A 82 -4.24 25.40 -3.77
CA TYR A 82 -5.38 26.32 -3.93
C TYR A 82 -4.91 27.77 -4.06
N HIS A 83 -4.12 28.26 -3.10
CA HIS A 83 -3.62 29.64 -3.14
C HIS A 83 -2.77 29.92 -4.38
N LYS A 84 -1.87 28.99 -4.76
CA LYS A 84 -1.04 29.17 -5.96
C LYS A 84 -1.85 29.28 -7.26
N LEU A 85 -2.99 28.62 -7.34
CA LEU A 85 -3.87 28.68 -8.52
C LEU A 85 -4.87 29.84 -8.45
N ASN A 86 -5.44 30.09 -7.28
CA ASN A 86 -6.55 31.02 -7.09
C ASN A 86 -6.10 32.47 -6.89
N ASP A 87 -5.02 32.71 -6.14
CA ASP A 87 -4.56 34.06 -5.81
C ASP A 87 -4.18 34.87 -7.07
N PRO A 88 -3.48 34.30 -8.09
CA PRO A 88 -3.21 35.03 -9.34
C PRO A 88 -4.49 35.46 -10.06
N ILE A 89 -5.52 34.61 -10.05
CA ILE A 89 -6.81 34.89 -10.68
C ILE A 89 -7.51 36.00 -9.90
N LEU A 90 -7.55 35.88 -8.57
CA LEU A 90 -8.18 36.87 -7.70
C LEU A 90 -7.50 38.24 -7.84
N ASN A 91 -6.17 38.26 -7.83
CA ASN A 91 -5.38 39.48 -8.02
C ASN A 91 -5.65 40.12 -9.38
N LYS A 92 -5.78 39.33 -10.45
CA LYS A 92 -6.15 39.85 -11.77
C LYS A 92 -7.54 40.50 -11.76
N VAL A 93 -8.53 39.85 -11.15
CA VAL A 93 -9.91 40.37 -11.06
C VAL A 93 -9.99 41.63 -10.19
N GLN A 94 -9.19 41.69 -9.12
CA GLN A 94 -9.11 42.85 -8.23
C GLN A 94 -8.38 44.03 -8.88
N ALA A 95 -7.33 43.76 -9.67
CA ALA A 95 -6.58 44.78 -10.40
C ALA A 95 -7.33 45.35 -11.61
N MET A 96 -8.36 44.66 -12.11
CA MET A 96 -9.18 45.15 -13.22
C MET A 96 -10.01 46.39 -12.84
N ASP A 97 -9.91 47.42 -13.68
CA ASP A 97 -10.74 48.62 -13.56
C ASP A 97 -12.22 48.34 -13.85
N GLY A 98 -13.12 49.14 -13.29
CA GLY A 98 -14.57 49.01 -13.46
C GLY A 98 -15.00 49.06 -14.93
N ARG A 99 -14.30 49.85 -15.76
CA ARG A 99 -14.53 49.91 -17.20
C ARG A 99 -14.15 48.61 -17.91
N GLN A 100 -13.00 48.02 -17.57
CA GLN A 100 -12.55 46.74 -18.11
C GLN A 100 -13.51 45.61 -17.72
N ARG A 101 -13.97 45.59 -16.47
CA ARG A 101 -14.96 44.63 -15.99
C ARG A 101 -16.30 44.74 -16.74
N SER A 102 -16.73 45.98 -17.04
CA SER A 102 -17.94 46.20 -17.84
C SER A 102 -17.78 45.75 -19.29
N ALA A 103 -16.59 45.96 -19.88
CA ALA A 103 -16.28 45.54 -21.23
C ALA A 103 -16.25 44.00 -21.36
N GLU A 104 -15.61 43.29 -20.42
CA GLU A 104 -15.63 41.82 -20.41
C GLU A 104 -17.04 41.25 -20.21
N LYS A 105 -17.86 41.87 -19.34
CA LYS A 105 -19.27 41.50 -19.19
C LYS A 105 -20.05 41.68 -20.49
N ALA A 106 -19.85 42.80 -21.18
CA ALA A 106 -20.48 43.06 -22.47
C ALA A 106 -20.02 42.06 -23.54
N GLU A 107 -18.72 41.72 -23.58
CA GLU A 107 -18.18 40.71 -24.49
C GLU A 107 -18.74 39.31 -24.19
N ALA A 108 -18.83 38.93 -22.92
CA ALA A 108 -19.43 37.66 -22.51
C ALA A 108 -20.92 37.59 -22.86
N TYR A 109 -21.66 38.69 -22.66
CA TYR A 109 -23.05 38.79 -23.04
C TYR A 109 -23.23 38.74 -24.56
N GLN A 110 -22.37 39.40 -25.32
CA GLN A 110 -22.38 39.34 -26.78
C GLN A 110 -22.12 37.90 -27.27
N LYS A 111 -21.14 37.19 -26.69
CA LYS A 111 -20.92 35.77 -26.99
C LYS A 111 -22.13 34.91 -26.70
N PHE A 112 -22.82 35.16 -25.59
CA PHE A 112 -24.07 34.48 -25.27
C PHE A 112 -25.11 34.73 -26.36
N LEU A 113 -25.32 35.99 -26.76
CA LEU A 113 -26.23 36.34 -27.86
C LEU A 113 -25.84 35.64 -29.18
N ASP A 114 -24.56 35.64 -29.52
CA ASP A 114 -24.02 35.02 -30.73
C ASP A 114 -24.24 33.49 -30.74
N ILE A 115 -24.09 32.84 -29.58
CA ILE A 115 -24.35 31.40 -29.41
C ILE A 115 -25.86 31.12 -29.49
N THR A 116 -26.70 31.93 -28.84
CA THR A 116 -28.16 31.76 -28.88
C THR A 116 -28.77 32.02 -30.25
N ASN A 117 -28.18 32.94 -31.02
CA ASN A 117 -28.65 33.29 -32.36
C ASN A 117 -28.11 32.36 -33.45
N LYS A 118 -27.06 31.57 -33.16
CA LYS A 118 -26.65 30.47 -34.05
C LYS A 118 -27.70 29.36 -34.02
N LYS A 119 -28.33 29.11 -35.18
CA LYS A 119 -29.11 27.88 -35.39
C LYS A 119 -28.16 26.69 -35.25
N GLY A 120 -28.28 25.95 -34.15
CA GLY A 120 -27.33 24.88 -33.76
C GLY A 120 -26.65 25.06 -32.39
N GLY A 121 -27.06 26.05 -31.60
CA GLY A 121 -26.56 26.25 -30.25
C GLY A 121 -26.87 25.08 -29.31
N LEU A 122 -25.92 24.80 -28.41
CA LEU A 122 -25.90 23.76 -27.37
C LEU A 122 -27.29 23.41 -26.78
N PHE A 123 -27.99 22.45 -27.37
CA PHE A 123 -29.15 21.82 -26.72
C PHE A 123 -28.60 20.86 -25.67
N ARG A 124 -28.91 21.08 -24.39
CA ARG A 124 -28.37 20.25 -23.29
C ARG A 124 -28.74 18.77 -23.40
N ASP A 125 -29.77 18.46 -24.19
CA ASP A 125 -30.34 17.13 -24.34
C ASP A 125 -29.91 16.42 -25.63
N ILE A 126 -29.31 17.12 -26.61
CA ILE A 126 -28.88 16.52 -27.88
C ILE A 126 -27.54 17.14 -28.30
N ILE A 127 -26.50 16.30 -28.41
CA ILE A 127 -25.18 16.72 -28.88
C ILE A 127 -25.15 16.53 -30.41
N ILE A 128 -25.06 17.63 -31.14
CA ILE A 128 -24.82 17.62 -32.59
C ILE A 128 -23.30 17.73 -32.80
N GLU A 129 -22.64 16.63 -33.17
CA GLU A 129 -21.17 16.55 -33.26
C GLU A 129 -20.55 17.58 -34.22
N SER A 130 -21.27 17.95 -35.29
CA SER A 130 -20.81 18.97 -36.25
C SER A 130 -20.81 20.40 -35.71
N GLU A 131 -21.57 20.66 -34.63
CA GLU A 131 -21.80 22.00 -34.08
C GLU A 131 -21.21 22.14 -32.67
N TYR A 132 -20.97 21.03 -31.98
CA TYR A 132 -20.44 21.00 -30.62
C TYR A 132 -18.91 21.00 -30.61
N ASN A 133 -18.30 22.14 -30.25
CA ASN A 133 -16.88 22.22 -29.93
C ASN A 133 -16.66 22.56 -28.45
N PRO A 134 -16.40 21.56 -27.58
CA PRO A 134 -16.15 21.77 -26.15
C PRO A 134 -14.86 22.53 -25.86
N LEU A 135 -13.97 22.68 -26.85
CA LEU A 135 -12.69 23.37 -26.74
C LEU A 135 -12.69 24.76 -27.42
N SER A 136 -13.85 25.26 -27.85
CA SER A 136 -14.00 26.60 -28.43
C SER A 136 -13.45 27.72 -27.53
N ASP A 137 -13.47 27.47 -26.22
CA ASP A 137 -13.00 28.37 -25.17
C ASP A 137 -11.66 27.92 -24.53
N ALA A 138 -10.85 27.14 -25.25
CA ALA A 138 -9.56 26.62 -24.76
C ALA A 138 -8.56 27.71 -24.30
N LYS A 139 -8.78 28.99 -24.65
CA LYS A 139 -8.05 30.13 -24.09
C LYS A 139 -8.08 30.18 -22.56
N PHE A 140 -9.14 29.69 -21.93
CA PHE A 140 -9.28 29.64 -20.47
C PHE A 140 -8.58 28.43 -19.82
N LEU A 141 -8.11 27.45 -20.62
CA LEU A 141 -7.35 26.28 -20.15
C LEU A 141 -5.82 26.51 -20.10
N SER A 142 -5.37 27.76 -20.24
CA SER A 142 -3.97 28.09 -20.49
C SER A 142 -3.11 28.26 -19.23
N HIS A 143 -3.69 28.38 -18.04
CA HIS A 143 -2.91 28.56 -16.82
C HIS A 143 -2.26 27.24 -16.39
N ARG A 144 -0.96 27.10 -16.66
CA ARG A 144 -0.13 25.97 -16.24
C ARG A 144 0.85 26.43 -15.17
N THR A 145 0.72 25.85 -13.98
CA THR A 145 1.61 26.16 -12.85
C THR A 145 2.09 24.84 -12.26
N LYS A 146 3.39 24.78 -11.93
CA LYS A 146 3.94 23.62 -11.22
C LYS A 146 3.45 23.68 -9.78
N VAL A 147 2.57 22.76 -9.44
CA VAL A 147 1.95 22.66 -8.12
C VAL A 147 2.44 21.37 -7.47
N ASP A 148 2.74 21.45 -6.18
CA ASP A 148 2.97 20.25 -5.38
C ASP A 148 1.66 19.84 -4.74
N ASP A 149 1.13 18.69 -5.16
CA ASP A 149 -0.18 18.20 -4.74
C ASP A 149 0.02 17.07 -3.73
N PRO A 150 -0.28 17.29 -2.44
CA PRO A 150 -0.06 16.28 -1.40
C PRO A 150 -0.89 15.01 -1.62
N VAL A 151 -2.00 15.07 -2.37
CA VAL A 151 -2.80 13.89 -2.72
C VAL A 151 -2.08 13.01 -3.75
N LYS A 152 -1.23 13.61 -4.59
CA LYS A 152 -0.42 12.89 -5.58
C LYS A 152 0.93 12.42 -5.02
N ARG A 153 1.25 12.74 -3.75
CA ARG A 153 2.49 12.31 -3.10
C ARG A 153 2.67 10.80 -3.15
N VAL A 154 1.60 9.99 -3.09
CA VAL A 154 1.70 8.52 -3.24
C VAL A 154 2.24 8.11 -4.61
N ILE A 155 1.88 8.83 -5.68
CA ILE A 155 2.37 8.59 -7.04
C ILE A 155 3.82 9.09 -7.17
N ARG A 156 4.14 10.23 -6.53
CA ARG A 156 5.46 10.87 -6.56
C ARG A 156 6.45 10.28 -5.56
N ARG A 157 5.99 9.46 -4.63
CA ARG A 157 6.79 8.85 -3.56
C ARG A 157 8.01 8.14 -4.11
N ARG A 158 7.87 7.46 -5.26
CA ARG A 158 9.00 6.82 -5.92
C ARG A 158 10.00 7.82 -6.48
N GLU A 159 9.52 8.90 -7.10
CA GLU A 159 10.39 9.97 -7.59
C GLU A 159 11.16 10.61 -6.43
N GLU A 160 10.48 10.85 -5.30
CA GLU A 160 11.08 11.38 -4.06
C GLU A 160 12.11 10.42 -3.45
N GLU A 161 11.77 9.13 -3.35
CA GLU A 161 12.69 8.10 -2.85
C GLU A 161 13.90 7.92 -3.77
N ASP A 162 13.71 7.98 -5.10
CA ASP A 162 14.79 7.94 -6.09
C ASP A 162 15.67 9.19 -6.03
N THR A 163 15.11 10.37 -5.78
CA THR A 163 15.91 11.59 -5.57
C THR A 163 16.73 11.52 -4.30
N ILE A 164 16.14 11.05 -3.18
CA ILE A 164 16.87 10.88 -1.91
C ILE A 164 17.97 9.81 -2.06
N ALA A 165 17.72 8.75 -2.83
CA ALA A 165 18.73 7.75 -3.19
C ALA A 165 19.91 8.37 -3.94
N ARG A 166 19.62 9.19 -4.96
CA ARG A 166 20.64 9.86 -5.77
C ARG A 166 21.44 10.84 -4.92
N ASP A 167 20.78 11.59 -4.05
CA ASP A 167 21.45 12.52 -3.13
C ASP A 167 22.34 11.78 -2.13
N GLY A 168 21.88 10.65 -1.57
CA GLY A 168 22.69 9.76 -0.73
C GLY A 168 23.87 9.12 -1.47
N ALA A 169 23.70 8.77 -2.75
CA ALA A 169 24.78 8.29 -3.61
C ALA A 169 25.82 9.38 -3.91
N ASN A 170 25.38 10.61 -4.10
CA ASN A 170 26.25 11.75 -4.35
C ASN A 170 27.07 12.12 -3.10
N MET A 171 26.49 11.99 -1.91
CA MET A 171 27.19 12.23 -0.63
C MET A 171 28.23 11.15 -0.27
N SER A 172 28.08 9.93 -0.81
CA SER A 172 28.98 8.80 -0.55
C SER A 172 30.08 8.59 -1.61
N SER A 173 30.02 9.34 -2.71
CA SER A 173 31.03 9.32 -3.77
C SER A 173 31.91 10.58 -3.62
N GLU A 174 33.13 10.43 -3.11
CA GLU A 174 34.13 11.52 -3.07
C GLU A 174 34.62 11.96 -4.47
N ASP A 175 34.16 11.31 -5.52
CA ASP A 175 34.50 11.64 -6.91
C ASP A 175 33.25 12.18 -7.62
N GLY A 176 33.25 13.49 -7.88
CA GLY A 176 32.15 14.28 -8.45
C GLY A 176 31.89 14.02 -9.93
N GLY A 177 31.71 12.75 -10.30
CA GLY A 177 31.36 12.33 -11.64
C GLY A 177 29.85 12.42 -11.88
N ASP A 178 29.45 13.33 -12.77
CA ASP A 178 28.10 13.48 -13.30
C ASP A 178 27.61 12.13 -13.87
N ARG A 179 26.63 11.50 -13.23
CA ARG A 179 26.10 10.20 -13.67
C ARG A 179 24.97 10.41 -14.67
N PRO A 180 24.94 9.66 -15.79
CA PRO A 180 23.92 9.84 -16.82
C PRO A 180 22.53 9.51 -16.25
N GLU A 181 21.56 10.38 -16.54
CA GLU A 181 20.14 10.13 -16.28
C GLU A 181 19.72 8.81 -16.92
N LEU A 182 19.58 7.76 -16.10
CA LEU A 182 19.03 6.48 -16.56
C LEU A 182 17.52 6.67 -16.78
N ASN A 183 17.16 7.09 -17.99
CA ASN A 183 15.83 6.91 -18.59
C ASN A 183 15.56 5.42 -18.87
N ALA A 184 15.76 4.56 -17.86
CA ALA A 184 15.51 3.14 -17.97
C ALA A 184 14.04 2.88 -17.60
N GLN A 185 13.23 2.54 -18.60
CA GLN A 185 11.93 1.91 -18.38
C GLN A 185 12.15 0.60 -17.62
N TYR A 186 11.82 0.59 -16.33
CA TYR A 186 11.91 -0.62 -15.50
C TYR A 186 10.84 -1.62 -15.93
N VAL A 187 11.26 -2.79 -16.40
CA VAL A 187 10.39 -3.95 -16.67
C VAL A 187 10.27 -4.76 -15.37
N GLY A 188 9.22 -4.52 -14.59
CA GLY A 188 8.95 -5.20 -13.30
C GLY A 188 7.83 -4.53 -12.50
N ARG A 189 7.39 -5.12 -11.37
CA ARG A 189 6.46 -4.42 -10.45
C ARG A 189 7.13 -3.13 -9.98
N ALA A 190 6.50 -1.99 -10.27
CA ALA A 190 7.05 -0.66 -10.07
C ALA A 190 7.17 -0.22 -8.60
N ASP A 191 6.80 -1.08 -7.65
CA ASP A 191 6.67 -0.75 -6.23
C ASP A 191 7.88 -1.18 -5.39
N ASN A 192 8.84 -1.90 -5.97
CA ASN A 192 10.01 -2.40 -5.26
C ASN A 192 11.27 -1.63 -5.66
N LEU A 193 11.94 -1.05 -4.67
CA LEU A 193 13.26 -0.42 -4.78
C LEU A 193 14.32 -1.44 -5.24
N ASP A 194 15.30 -1.03 -6.03
CA ASP A 194 16.37 -1.95 -6.45
C ASP A 194 17.22 -2.39 -5.25
N VAL A 195 17.11 -3.66 -4.89
CA VAL A 195 17.81 -4.29 -3.75
C VAL A 195 19.33 -4.16 -3.90
N LYS A 196 19.86 -4.01 -5.13
CA LYS A 196 21.30 -3.85 -5.37
C LYS A 196 21.89 -2.53 -4.84
N LEU A 197 21.04 -1.55 -4.55
CA LEU A 197 21.46 -0.27 -3.99
C LEU A 197 21.55 -0.30 -2.46
N TRP A 198 20.96 -1.32 -1.80
CA TRP A 198 21.00 -1.48 -0.34
C TRP A 198 22.40 -1.87 0.14
N SER A 199 23.12 -2.69 -0.62
CA SER A 199 24.49 -3.12 -0.28
C SER A 199 25.54 -2.02 -0.45
N LYS A 200 25.21 -0.92 -1.15
CA LYS A 200 26.13 0.18 -1.45
C LYS A 200 26.09 1.32 -0.43
N GLY A 201 25.30 1.21 0.65
CA GLY A 201 25.14 2.28 1.66
C GLY A 201 24.38 3.53 1.16
N VAL A 202 23.97 3.55 -0.11
CA VAL A 202 23.28 4.66 -0.78
C VAL A 202 21.92 4.98 -0.14
N TYR A 203 21.27 3.97 0.44
CA TYR A 203 19.93 4.07 1.00
C TYR A 203 19.87 4.26 2.52
N GLU A 204 21.00 4.40 3.23
CA GLU A 204 20.97 4.67 4.67
C GLU A 204 20.21 5.97 5.04
N SER A 205 20.07 6.89 4.07
CA SER A 205 19.30 8.14 4.18
C SER A 205 17.79 7.98 3.98
N THR A 206 17.30 6.85 3.45
CA THR A 206 15.85 6.60 3.30
C THR A 206 15.28 5.88 4.52
N PRO A 207 13.96 6.03 4.83
CA PRO A 207 13.34 5.36 5.97
C PRO A 207 13.53 3.83 5.98
N TYR A 208 13.63 3.21 4.80
CA TYR A 208 13.86 1.78 4.63
C TYR A 208 15.30 1.36 4.97
N GLY A 209 16.31 2.14 4.53
CA GLY A 209 17.70 1.83 4.84
C GLY A 209 18.06 2.11 6.30
N TYR A 210 17.42 3.09 6.95
CA TYR A 210 17.58 3.33 8.39
C TYR A 210 17.13 2.10 9.22
N PHE A 211 15.99 1.50 8.86
CA PHE A 211 15.50 0.28 9.52
C PHE A 211 16.43 -0.92 9.29
N HIS A 212 17.01 -1.01 8.09
CA HIS A 212 17.95 -2.07 7.73
C HIS A 212 19.28 -1.94 8.48
N LYS A 213 19.79 -0.72 8.66
CA LYS A 213 20.98 -0.44 9.48
C LYS A 213 20.79 -0.90 10.92
N MET A 214 19.62 -0.63 11.49
CA MET A 214 19.26 -1.04 12.84
C MET A 214 19.18 -2.57 13.00
N MET A 215 18.68 -3.28 11.98
CA MET A 215 18.65 -4.75 12.01
C MET A 215 20.02 -5.37 11.77
N ASN A 216 20.82 -4.86 10.83
CA ASN A 216 22.14 -5.40 10.51
C ASN A 216 23.18 -5.17 11.61
N SER A 217 23.01 -4.15 12.47
CA SER A 217 23.81 -4.01 13.69
C SER A 217 23.67 -5.17 14.68
N THR A 218 22.73 -6.11 14.46
CA THR A 218 22.59 -7.34 15.26
C THR A 218 23.12 -8.60 14.57
N ALA A 219 23.52 -8.52 13.29
CA ALA A 219 24.02 -9.66 12.53
C ALA A 219 25.54 -9.77 12.66
N SER A 220 26.02 -10.72 13.47
CA SER A 220 27.44 -11.05 13.58
C SER A 220 27.99 -11.58 12.24
N SER A 221 29.13 -11.03 11.79
CA SER A 221 29.66 -11.22 10.43
C SER A 221 30.52 -12.46 10.21
N GLU A 222 30.51 -13.45 11.11
CA GLU A 222 31.36 -14.64 10.98
C GLU A 222 30.54 -15.88 10.60
N GLY A 223 30.34 -16.06 9.29
CA GLY A 223 29.82 -17.29 8.71
C GLY A 223 30.92 -18.36 8.62
N SER A 224 30.69 -19.53 9.25
CA SER A 224 31.61 -20.68 9.21
C SER A 224 31.85 -21.18 7.78
N LYS A 225 33.12 -21.49 7.45
CA LYS A 225 33.57 -22.03 6.15
C LYS A 225 32.94 -23.37 5.75
N THR A 226 32.24 -24.05 6.65
CA THR A 226 31.53 -25.31 6.40
C THR A 226 30.18 -25.14 5.68
N TYR A 227 29.68 -23.92 5.51
CA TYR A 227 28.43 -23.62 4.78
C TYR A 227 28.65 -23.17 3.32
N ALA A 228 29.87 -23.31 2.78
CA ALA A 228 30.16 -22.91 1.41
C ALA A 228 29.55 -23.88 0.39
N SER A 229 28.38 -23.51 -0.12
CA SER A 229 27.75 -24.13 -1.29
C SER A 229 28.63 -23.99 -2.54
N ARG A 230 28.83 -25.09 -3.30
CA ARG A 230 29.44 -25.05 -4.65
C ARG A 230 28.52 -24.39 -5.70
N VAL A 231 27.23 -24.29 -5.39
CA VAL A 231 26.24 -23.58 -6.21
C VAL A 231 26.34 -22.10 -5.85
N LYS A 232 26.64 -21.24 -6.85
CA LYS A 232 26.48 -19.79 -6.70
C LYS A 232 24.98 -19.51 -6.49
N LEU A 233 24.55 -19.41 -5.23
CA LEU A 233 23.20 -18.97 -4.85
C LEU A 233 23.08 -17.45 -4.87
N ASP A 234 23.77 -16.79 -5.81
CA ASP A 234 23.68 -15.36 -6.01
C ASP A 234 22.44 -15.09 -6.89
N HIS A 235 21.32 -14.79 -6.24
CA HIS A 235 20.05 -14.51 -6.90
C HIS A 235 20.09 -13.22 -7.75
N TYR A 236 21.17 -12.44 -7.65
CA TYR A 236 21.28 -11.10 -8.23
C TYR A 236 22.24 -11.00 -9.44
N ASN A 237 23.18 -11.94 -9.56
CA ASN A 237 24.14 -12.02 -10.67
C ASN A 237 24.05 -13.38 -11.36
N ILE A 238 22.94 -13.58 -12.07
CA ILE A 238 22.83 -14.67 -13.04
C ILE A 238 23.75 -14.30 -14.20
N GLU A 239 24.71 -15.17 -14.53
CA GLU A 239 25.58 -14.97 -15.69
C GLU A 239 24.69 -15.01 -16.95
N GLN A 240 24.47 -13.85 -17.57
CA GLN A 240 23.63 -13.72 -18.78
C GLN A 240 24.51 -13.51 -20.00
N GLY A 241 24.29 -14.29 -21.05
CA GLY A 241 24.98 -14.13 -22.33
C GLY A 241 24.86 -15.35 -23.23
N PRO A 242 25.03 -15.16 -24.56
CA PRO A 242 24.94 -16.26 -25.52
C PRO A 242 25.99 -17.35 -25.31
N GLU A 243 27.12 -17.03 -24.66
CA GLU A 243 28.17 -17.99 -24.35
C GLU A 243 27.82 -18.90 -23.17
N ILE A 244 27.27 -18.34 -22.10
CA ILE A 244 26.79 -19.12 -20.94
C ILE A 244 25.64 -20.03 -21.37
N LEU A 245 24.72 -19.51 -22.19
CA LEU A 245 23.58 -20.25 -22.72
C LEU A 245 24.03 -21.41 -23.63
N ARG A 246 25.10 -21.26 -24.41
CA ARG A 246 25.72 -22.36 -25.19
C ARG A 246 26.43 -23.39 -24.33
N LYS A 247 26.93 -22.99 -23.16
CA LYS A 247 27.59 -23.88 -22.20
C LYS A 247 26.58 -24.72 -21.43
N GLU A 248 25.44 -24.13 -21.08
CA GLU A 248 24.33 -24.83 -20.41
C GLU A 248 23.47 -25.64 -21.40
N GLN A 249 23.29 -25.15 -22.64
CA GLN A 249 22.60 -25.84 -23.72
C GLN A 249 23.56 -26.10 -24.89
N PRO A 250 24.44 -27.12 -24.78
CA PRO A 250 25.28 -27.50 -25.90
C PRO A 250 24.38 -27.88 -27.08
N ARG A 251 24.61 -27.26 -28.24
CA ARG A 251 23.85 -27.58 -29.45
C ARG A 251 23.94 -29.07 -29.72
N GLY A 252 22.79 -29.75 -29.74
CA GLY A 252 22.70 -31.16 -30.09
C GLY A 252 23.39 -31.44 -31.43
N LYS A 253 23.79 -32.70 -31.67
CA LYS A 253 24.44 -33.10 -32.92
C LYS A 253 23.60 -32.62 -34.11
N ARG A 254 24.18 -31.76 -34.95
CA ARG A 254 23.51 -31.29 -36.16
C ARG A 254 23.28 -32.49 -37.06
N THR A 255 22.04 -32.73 -37.44
CA THR A 255 21.72 -33.58 -38.58
C THR A 255 22.05 -32.79 -39.84
N ASN A 256 23.05 -33.23 -40.60
CA ASN A 256 23.34 -32.65 -41.92
C ASN A 256 22.23 -33.12 -42.88
N PHE A 257 21.22 -32.29 -43.06
CA PHE A 257 20.34 -32.42 -44.22
C PHE A 257 21.01 -31.75 -45.42
N ASP A 258 21.97 -32.44 -46.03
CA ASP A 258 22.46 -32.08 -47.35
C ASP A 258 21.33 -32.35 -48.36
N GLY A 259 20.65 -31.28 -48.82
CA GLY A 259 19.84 -31.37 -50.04
C GLY A 259 18.56 -30.56 -50.10
N HIS A 260 17.99 -30.08 -49.00
CA HIS A 260 16.74 -29.31 -49.07
C HIS A 260 16.92 -27.86 -48.61
N LYS A 261 16.97 -26.96 -49.60
CA LYS A 261 16.86 -25.51 -49.38
C LYS A 261 15.47 -25.21 -48.81
N LEU A 262 15.40 -24.89 -47.52
CA LEU A 262 14.19 -24.29 -46.94
C LEU A 262 13.96 -22.92 -47.60
N PRO A 263 12.75 -22.62 -48.11
CA PRO A 263 12.44 -21.31 -48.66
C PRO A 263 12.51 -20.26 -47.55
N LYS A 264 13.13 -19.11 -47.86
CA LYS A 264 13.23 -17.97 -46.95
C LYS A 264 11.83 -17.44 -46.67
N THR A 265 11.25 -17.76 -45.52
CA THR A 265 10.07 -17.04 -45.03
C THR A 265 10.54 -15.71 -44.46
N THR A 266 10.29 -14.65 -45.22
CA THR A 266 10.39 -13.27 -44.75
C THR A 266 9.29 -13.04 -43.72
N ILE A 267 9.64 -13.03 -42.44
CA ILE A 267 8.79 -12.42 -41.42
C ILE A 267 9.60 -11.24 -40.89
N GLN A 268 9.33 -10.06 -41.45
CA GLN A 268 9.65 -8.80 -40.83
C GLN A 268 8.51 -8.51 -39.84
N LEU A 269 8.80 -8.57 -38.55
CA LEU A 269 7.93 -7.99 -37.53
C LEU A 269 8.34 -6.53 -37.40
N THR A 270 7.51 -5.64 -37.97
CA THR A 270 7.37 -4.25 -37.53
C THR A 270 6.57 -4.18 -36.24
#